data_AF-A0A411PH78-F1
#
_entry.id   AF-A0A411PH78-F1
#
_cell.length_a   1.000
_cell.length_b   1.000
_cell.length_c   1.000
_cell.angle_alpha   90.00
_cell.angle_beta   90.00
_cell.angle_gamma   90.00
#
_symmetry.space_group_name_H-M   'P 1'
#
loop_
_entity.id
_entity.type
_entity.pdbx_description
1 polymer ?
#
loop_
_entity_poly.entity_id
_entity_poly.type
_entity_poly.pdbx_seq_one_letter_code
_entity_poly.pdbx_strand_id
1 'polypeptide(L)'
;MKWIVLLLVIVTGCTTTNEEPRTDPKDLVGGSTSWFIVNPTPMHLDSAWGGRASAKELYDNFEKCETATTQNPVTVNNQKYDNPSTCYLSLLTNSNSDIVIRKIESGLETKVATSTVSAKGDSYEVSMNWSKFTWMREPELKSTSNEQVEGDEALYKIGVGVSIVAKIYNTSAGIDLTDLPSIAIAAQTSESRGTVSFERIGINGKVTEMVFPGLTKDLSPETLSTAFDGVQKIQLLLYSDKDVVLKPSVLGYRLPEKAELDESAAGWLYIGHYPNETSLLSGFHKISAINGSPKISELVDKVVKVTEQKSLRVDKPRFPSYSIPAAIESVPANCELKVLELNSVGLSKYWALVSKVRNCDTK
;
A
#
# COMPACT_ATOMS: atom_id res chain seq x y z
N MET A 1 46.85 40.67 -13.52
CA MET A 1 45.83 40.22 -14.49
C MET A 1 46.00 38.72 -14.70
N LYS A 2 45.13 37.90 -14.12
CA LYS A 2 45.12 36.45 -14.34
C LYS A 2 43.92 36.13 -15.22
N TRP A 3 44.16 35.56 -16.40
CA TRP A 3 43.12 35.07 -17.29
C TRP A 3 42.59 33.73 -16.78
N ILE A 4 41.29 33.63 -16.59
CA ILE A 4 40.58 32.37 -16.33
C ILE A 4 40.07 31.89 -17.68
N VAL A 5 40.61 30.77 -18.16
CA VAL A 5 40.14 30.06 -19.35
C VAL A 5 39.04 29.10 -18.89
N LEU A 6 37.81 29.34 -19.31
CA LEU A 6 36.67 28.48 -19.07
C LEU A 6 36.61 27.45 -20.21
N LEU A 7 36.91 26.18 -19.91
CA LEU A 7 36.78 25.07 -20.86
C LEU A 7 35.34 24.55 -20.82
N LEU A 8 34.59 24.71 -21.91
CA LEU A 8 33.27 24.12 -22.10
C LEU A 8 33.44 22.73 -22.72
N VAL A 9 33.10 21.67 -21.97
CA VAL A 9 33.05 20.30 -22.50
C VAL A 9 31.60 20.01 -22.91
N ILE A 10 31.37 19.84 -24.21
CA ILE A 10 30.08 19.42 -24.76
C ILE A 10 30.14 17.90 -24.91
N VAL A 11 29.36 17.19 -24.10
CA VAL A 11 29.17 15.73 -24.22
C VAL A 11 27.90 15.49 -25.03
N THR A 12 28.05 15.10 -26.30
CA THR A 12 26.96 14.57 -27.12
C THR A 12 26.78 13.08 -26.84
N GLY A 13 25.74 12.72 -26.08
CA GLY A 13 25.31 11.35 -25.91
C GLY A 13 24.18 11.01 -26.88
N CYS A 14 24.42 10.07 -27.80
CA CYS A 14 23.36 9.40 -28.55
C CYS A 14 22.72 8.33 -27.66
N THR A 15 21.42 8.43 -27.40
CA THR A 15 20.63 7.35 -26.77
C THR A 15 19.54 6.90 -27.74
N THR A 16 19.66 5.67 -28.23
CA THR A 16 18.54 4.93 -28.83
C THR A 16 17.91 4.07 -27.74
N THR A 17 16.76 4.50 -27.22
CA THR A 17 15.94 3.69 -26.31
C THR A 17 14.70 3.23 -27.05
N ASN A 18 14.52 1.91 -27.13
CA ASN A 18 13.21 1.33 -27.41
C ASN A 18 12.26 1.77 -26.29
N GLU A 19 11.24 2.56 -26.64
CA GLU A 19 10.22 3.03 -25.72
C GLU A 19 9.29 1.87 -25.36
N GLU A 20 9.45 1.32 -24.16
CA GLU A 20 8.31 0.75 -23.44
C GLU A 20 7.35 1.89 -23.09
N PRO A 21 6.02 1.67 -23.09
CA PRO A 21 5.05 2.72 -22.84
C PRO A 21 5.22 3.27 -21.42
N ARG A 22 5.89 4.42 -21.31
CA ARG A 22 5.87 5.27 -20.12
C ARG A 22 4.48 5.89 -20.02
N THR A 23 3.64 5.36 -19.13
CA THR A 23 2.51 6.13 -18.61
C THR A 23 3.07 7.23 -17.72
N ASP A 24 3.13 8.44 -18.27
CA ASP A 24 3.57 9.65 -17.57
C ASP A 24 2.55 9.96 -16.44
N PRO A 25 2.96 10.23 -15.19
CA PRO A 25 2.03 10.49 -14.07
C PRO A 25 1.19 11.78 -14.20
N LYS A 26 1.30 12.51 -15.32
CA LYS A 26 0.70 13.84 -15.51
C LYS A 26 -0.74 13.81 -15.98
N ASP A 27 -1.32 12.65 -16.29
CA ASP A 27 -2.74 12.51 -16.62
C ASP A 27 -3.67 12.41 -15.37
N LEU A 28 -3.19 12.85 -14.21
CA LEU A 28 -3.91 12.78 -12.92
C LEU A 28 -4.68 14.06 -12.54
N VAL A 29 -4.91 14.99 -13.48
CA VAL A 29 -5.68 16.23 -13.23
C VAL A 29 -6.93 16.25 -14.11
N GLY A 30 -7.93 15.47 -13.72
CA GLY A 30 -9.22 15.46 -14.41
C GLY A 30 -10.24 14.58 -13.72
N GLY A 31 -10.77 15.02 -12.56
CA GLY A 31 -12.02 14.53 -11.95
C GLY A 31 -12.11 13.05 -11.53
N SER A 32 -11.15 12.23 -11.94
CA SER A 32 -10.98 10.83 -11.57
C SER A 32 -10.10 10.80 -10.33
N THR A 33 -10.70 10.45 -9.19
CA THR A 33 -9.99 10.14 -7.95
C THR A 33 -8.81 9.25 -8.27
N SER A 34 -7.57 9.68 -8.02
CA SER A 34 -6.37 8.91 -8.30
C SER A 34 -6.54 7.46 -7.82
N TRP A 35 -6.46 6.50 -8.74
CA TRP A 35 -6.77 5.08 -8.47
C TRP A 35 -5.74 4.39 -7.57
N PHE A 36 -4.71 5.13 -7.15
CA PHE A 36 -3.66 4.68 -6.25
C PHE A 36 -3.95 5.17 -4.82
N ILE A 37 -4.13 4.22 -3.91
CA ILE A 37 -4.32 4.49 -2.49
C ILE A 37 -2.99 4.24 -1.79
N VAL A 38 -2.40 5.30 -1.22
CA VAL A 38 -1.27 5.18 -0.29
C VAL A 38 -1.76 4.39 0.91
N ASN A 39 -1.04 3.33 1.28
CA ASN A 39 -1.41 2.51 2.42
C ASN A 39 -1.01 3.24 3.71
N PRO A 40 -1.96 3.75 4.52
CA PRO A 40 -1.63 4.47 5.75
C PRO A 40 -1.03 3.56 6.82
N THR A 41 -1.20 2.24 6.68
CA THR A 41 -0.65 1.23 7.58
C THR A 41 0.12 0.20 6.75
N PRO A 42 1.39 0.45 6.42
CA PRO A 42 2.21 -0.47 5.65
C PRO A 42 2.15 -1.88 6.23
N MET A 43 1.71 -2.84 5.41
CA MET A 43 1.63 -4.25 5.82
C MET A 43 2.91 -4.96 5.43
N HIS A 44 3.42 -5.80 6.33
CA HIS A 44 4.58 -6.63 6.03
C HIS A 44 4.22 -7.67 4.95
N LEU A 45 5.18 -8.00 4.10
CA LEU A 45 4.95 -8.80 2.90
C LEU A 45 4.39 -10.20 3.22
N ASP A 46 4.88 -10.84 4.28
CA ASP A 46 4.46 -12.17 4.76
C ASP A 46 2.97 -12.24 5.14
N SER A 47 2.45 -11.19 5.79
CA SER A 47 1.09 -11.10 6.27
C SER A 47 0.08 -10.89 5.15
N ALA A 48 0.55 -10.47 3.97
CA ALA A 48 -0.27 -10.19 2.83
C ALA A 48 -0.45 -11.42 1.91
N TRP A 49 0.41 -12.45 2.00
CA TRP A 49 0.64 -13.38 0.87
C TRP A 49 0.05 -14.80 0.98
N GLY A 50 -0.46 -15.31 -0.16
CA GLY A 50 -1.08 -16.63 -0.26
C GLY A 50 -1.41 -17.22 -1.66
N GLY A 51 -0.91 -16.72 -2.82
CA GLY A 51 -1.26 -17.39 -4.10
C GLY A 51 -0.53 -17.03 -5.42
N ARG A 52 -0.21 -18.07 -6.23
CA ARG A 52 0.26 -18.11 -7.65
C ARG A 52 1.69 -17.59 -8.01
N ALA A 53 2.21 -18.07 -9.15
CA ALA A 53 3.64 -18.25 -9.48
C ALA A 53 4.51 -16.99 -9.63
N SER A 54 4.06 -15.91 -10.28
CA SER A 54 4.90 -14.71 -10.54
C SER A 54 5.12 -13.86 -9.30
N ALA A 55 4.05 -13.65 -8.54
CA ALA A 55 4.15 -12.95 -7.28
C ALA A 55 4.68 -13.86 -6.16
N LYS A 56 4.49 -15.19 -6.27
CA LYS A 56 5.29 -16.18 -5.53
C LYS A 56 6.78 -16.08 -5.85
N GLU A 57 7.19 -15.84 -7.08
CA GLU A 57 8.61 -15.70 -7.42
C GLU A 57 9.24 -14.49 -6.73
N LEU A 58 8.58 -13.32 -6.79
CA LEU A 58 9.06 -12.14 -6.08
C LEU A 58 9.12 -12.38 -4.57
N TYR A 59 8.08 -13.00 -4.00
CA TYR A 59 8.03 -13.37 -2.59
C TYR A 59 9.13 -14.37 -2.19
N ASP A 60 9.31 -15.44 -2.96
CA ASP A 60 10.35 -16.45 -2.76
C ASP A 60 11.75 -15.82 -2.88
N ASN A 61 11.92 -14.83 -3.76
CA ASN A 61 13.16 -14.06 -3.86
C ASN A 61 13.37 -13.19 -2.61
N PHE A 62 12.32 -12.58 -2.05
CA PHE A 62 12.40 -11.90 -0.76
C PHE A 62 12.78 -12.89 0.37
N GLU A 63 12.15 -14.06 0.47
CA GLU A 63 12.52 -15.08 1.46
C GLU A 63 13.97 -15.56 1.29
N LYS A 64 14.42 -15.78 0.05
CA LYS A 64 15.82 -16.11 -0.24
C LYS A 64 16.75 -15.00 0.24
N CYS A 65 16.45 -13.74 -0.05
CA CYS A 65 17.25 -12.60 0.39
C CYS A 65 17.38 -12.55 1.91
N GLU A 66 16.34 -12.90 2.67
CA GLU A 66 16.37 -12.92 4.13
C GLU A 66 17.47 -13.84 4.69
N THR A 67 17.78 -14.94 3.98
CA THR A 67 18.79 -15.93 4.38
C THR A 67 20.22 -15.59 3.95
N ALA A 68 20.41 -14.49 3.21
CA ALA A 68 21.70 -14.09 2.67
C ALA A 68 22.70 -13.70 3.78
N THR A 69 23.87 -14.32 3.80
CA THR A 69 24.96 -13.97 4.72
C THR A 69 26.33 -14.13 4.03
N THR A 70 27.40 -13.62 4.62
CA THR A 70 28.77 -13.84 4.11
C THR A 70 29.13 -15.33 4.03
N GLN A 71 28.64 -16.14 4.98
CA GLN A 71 28.86 -17.58 5.02
C GLN A 71 27.92 -18.36 4.10
N ASN A 72 26.71 -17.85 3.88
CA ASN A 72 25.69 -18.44 3.02
C ASN A 72 25.16 -17.41 2.01
N PRO A 73 25.94 -17.11 0.96
CA PRO A 73 25.50 -16.17 -0.06
C PRO A 73 24.42 -16.81 -0.94
N VAL A 74 23.40 -16.03 -1.30
CA VAL A 74 22.27 -16.48 -2.12
C VAL A 74 22.40 -15.94 -3.55
N THR A 75 21.78 -16.62 -4.51
CA THR A 75 21.71 -16.15 -5.89
C THR A 75 20.26 -15.80 -6.22
N VAL A 76 20.03 -14.56 -6.64
CA VAL A 76 18.73 -14.04 -7.07
C VAL A 76 18.96 -13.32 -8.41
N ASN A 77 18.16 -13.64 -9.42
CA ASN A 77 18.29 -13.07 -10.78
C ASN A 77 19.73 -13.13 -11.36
N ASN A 78 20.41 -14.28 -11.19
CA ASN A 78 21.81 -14.50 -11.61
C ASN A 78 22.85 -13.60 -10.93
N GLN A 79 22.49 -12.89 -9.87
CA GLN A 79 23.41 -12.10 -9.05
C GLN A 79 23.55 -12.74 -7.67
N LYS A 80 24.79 -12.76 -7.18
CA LYS A 80 25.13 -13.33 -5.87
C LYS A 80 25.12 -12.24 -4.81
N TYR A 81 24.42 -12.48 -3.71
CA TYR A 81 24.31 -11.56 -2.58
C TYR A 81 24.73 -12.25 -1.29
N ASP A 82 25.50 -11.52 -0.48
CA ASP A 82 25.98 -11.95 0.84
C ASP A 82 25.39 -11.11 1.99
N ASN A 83 24.44 -10.22 1.68
CA ASN A 83 23.74 -9.37 2.61
C ASN A 83 22.26 -9.25 2.21
N PRO A 84 21.31 -9.35 3.16
CA PRO A 84 19.89 -9.28 2.83
C PRO A 84 19.47 -7.94 2.24
N SER A 85 19.99 -6.83 2.78
CA SER A 85 19.61 -5.48 2.35
C SER A 85 20.05 -5.19 0.91
N THR A 86 21.25 -5.61 0.51
CA THR A 86 21.69 -5.45 -0.90
C THR A 86 20.88 -6.33 -1.86
N CYS A 87 20.51 -7.55 -1.42
CA CYS A 87 19.62 -8.44 -2.15
C CYS A 87 18.21 -7.83 -2.30
N TYR A 88 17.65 -7.27 -1.24
CA TYR A 88 16.35 -6.59 -1.29
C TYR A 88 16.37 -5.38 -2.23
N LEU A 89 17.39 -4.53 -2.14
CA LEU A 89 17.49 -3.34 -2.99
C LEU A 89 17.59 -3.66 -4.48
N SER A 90 18.14 -4.83 -4.86
CA SER A 90 18.18 -5.24 -6.27
C SER A 90 16.81 -5.66 -6.80
N LEU A 91 15.92 -6.14 -5.93
CA LEU A 91 14.52 -6.45 -6.26
C LEU A 91 13.64 -5.19 -6.32
N LEU A 92 14.00 -4.13 -5.59
CA LEU A 92 13.31 -2.84 -5.57
C LEU A 92 13.78 -1.92 -6.70
N THR A 93 13.40 -2.24 -7.93
CA THR A 93 13.92 -1.62 -9.15
C THR A 93 13.56 -0.14 -9.34
N ASN A 94 12.41 0.30 -8.82
CA ASN A 94 11.89 1.66 -8.98
C ASN A 94 12.21 2.55 -7.77
N SER A 95 12.20 3.87 -7.97
CA SER A 95 12.23 4.85 -6.88
C SER A 95 11.43 6.07 -7.28
N ASN A 96 10.78 6.70 -6.31
CA ASN A 96 10.05 7.93 -6.53
C ASN A 96 10.07 8.81 -5.27
N SER A 97 9.81 10.09 -5.50
CA SER A 97 9.43 11.05 -4.48
C SER A 97 8.10 11.67 -4.86
N ASP A 98 7.19 11.75 -3.91
CA ASP A 98 5.84 12.27 -4.11
C ASP A 98 5.46 13.20 -2.96
N ILE A 99 4.79 14.30 -3.30
CA ILE A 99 4.22 15.25 -2.34
C ILE A 99 2.70 15.19 -2.50
N VAL A 100 1.99 14.96 -1.39
CA VAL A 100 0.53 14.86 -1.34
C VAL A 100 0.01 15.93 -0.39
N ILE A 101 -0.95 16.72 -0.85
CA ILE A 101 -1.60 17.77 -0.06
C ILE A 101 -3.07 17.38 0.16
N ARG A 102 -3.48 17.32 1.42
CA ARG A 102 -4.87 17.03 1.81
C ARG A 102 -5.40 18.18 2.66
N LYS A 103 -6.63 18.61 2.40
CA LYS A 103 -7.32 19.54 3.30
C LYS A 103 -7.97 18.73 4.42
N ILE A 104 -7.76 19.16 5.66
CA ILE A 104 -8.37 18.55 6.84
C ILE A 104 -9.64 19.35 7.14
N GLU A 105 -10.79 18.80 6.75
CA GLU A 105 -12.11 19.35 7.11
C GLU A 105 -12.58 18.74 8.44
N SER A 106 -13.39 19.47 9.21
CA SER A 106 -13.90 19.05 10.53
C SER A 106 -14.97 17.94 10.48
N GLY A 107 -15.05 17.17 9.38
CA GLY A 107 -15.96 16.05 9.17
C GLY A 107 -15.21 14.74 8.88
N LEU A 108 -15.95 13.64 8.69
CA LEU A 108 -15.38 12.31 8.33
C LEU A 108 -14.82 12.25 6.91
N GLU A 109 -15.04 13.29 6.09
CA GLU A 109 -14.56 13.34 4.70
C GLU A 109 -13.27 14.16 4.60
N THR A 110 -12.19 13.48 4.21
CA THR A 110 -10.95 14.16 3.80
C THR A 110 -11.00 14.35 2.29
N LYS A 111 -10.90 15.60 1.82
CA LYS A 111 -10.84 15.91 0.40
C LYS A 111 -9.39 16.15 -0.01
N VAL A 112 -8.98 15.53 -1.12
CA VAL A 112 -7.72 15.88 -1.78
C VAL A 112 -7.86 17.32 -2.26
N ALA A 113 -7.00 18.21 -1.77
CA ALA A 113 -7.08 19.61 -2.11
C ALA A 113 -6.61 19.80 -3.56
N THR A 114 -7.47 20.36 -4.42
CA THR A 114 -7.10 20.73 -5.79
C THR A 114 -6.37 22.07 -5.85
N SER A 115 -6.39 22.84 -4.77
CA SER A 115 -5.63 24.09 -4.63
C SER A 115 -4.29 23.82 -3.95
N THR A 116 -3.22 24.19 -4.63
CA THR A 116 -1.84 24.22 -4.10
C THR A 116 -1.59 25.41 -3.16
N VAL A 117 -2.50 26.39 -3.17
CA VAL A 117 -2.42 27.61 -2.37
C VAL A 117 -3.35 27.51 -1.17
N SER A 118 -2.85 27.89 0.00
CA SER A 118 -3.62 27.85 1.24
C SER A 118 -4.68 28.95 1.36
N ALA A 119 -5.77 28.62 2.05
CA ALA A 119 -6.71 29.59 2.58
C ALA A 119 -6.48 29.81 4.08
N LYS A 120 -6.80 31.01 4.55
CA LYS A 120 -6.70 31.39 5.96
C LYS A 120 -7.72 30.61 6.79
N GLY A 121 -7.29 30.07 7.92
CA GLY A 121 -8.11 29.32 8.86
C GLY A 121 -8.29 27.83 8.51
N ASP A 122 -7.82 27.41 7.34
CA ASP A 122 -7.86 26.01 6.93
C ASP A 122 -6.70 25.20 7.51
N SER A 123 -6.95 23.91 7.72
CA SER A 123 -5.95 22.92 8.11
C SER A 123 -5.59 22.02 6.94
N TYR A 124 -4.31 21.67 6.81
CA TYR A 124 -3.78 20.83 5.74
C TYR A 124 -2.86 19.74 6.30
N GLU A 125 -2.81 18.61 5.61
CA GLU A 125 -1.80 17.58 5.76
C GLU A 125 -0.96 17.57 4.48
N VAL A 126 0.32 17.89 4.60
CA VAL A 126 1.29 17.85 3.50
C VAL A 126 2.25 16.71 3.78
N SER A 127 2.22 15.70 2.92
CA SER A 127 3.02 14.48 3.07
C SER A 127 4.03 14.40 1.94
N MET A 128 5.32 14.38 2.27
CA MET A 128 6.40 14.08 1.34
C MET A 128 6.88 12.67 1.58
N ASN A 129 6.74 11.81 0.58
CA ASN A 129 7.20 10.43 0.62
C ASN A 129 8.38 10.26 -0.31
N TRP A 130 9.38 9.52 0.13
CA TRP A 130 10.38 8.92 -0.74
C TRP A 130 10.31 7.41 -0.58
N SER A 131 10.39 6.68 -1.69
CA SER A 131 10.43 5.22 -1.61
C SER A 131 11.33 4.57 -2.67
N LYS A 132 11.85 3.40 -2.30
CA LYS A 132 12.47 2.41 -3.16
C LYS A 132 11.52 1.22 -3.23
N PHE A 133 11.05 0.86 -4.42
CA PHE A 133 9.94 -0.07 -4.54
C PHE A 133 9.98 -0.87 -5.83
N THR A 134 9.13 -1.87 -5.92
CA THR A 134 8.77 -2.56 -7.16
C THR A 134 7.26 -2.67 -7.24
N TRP A 135 6.74 -2.81 -8.46
CA TRP A 135 5.33 -3.09 -8.68
C TRP A 135 5.14 -4.59 -8.77
N MET A 136 4.12 -5.07 -8.08
CA MET A 136 3.67 -6.45 -8.16
C MET A 136 2.23 -6.42 -8.64
N ARG A 137 1.91 -7.21 -9.67
CA ARG A 137 0.53 -7.39 -10.11
C ARG A 137 -0.12 -8.51 -9.31
N GLU A 138 -1.41 -8.37 -9.00
CA GLU A 138 -2.21 -9.51 -8.61
C GLU A 138 -2.15 -10.54 -9.74
N PRO A 139 -1.79 -11.79 -9.46
CA PRO A 139 -1.68 -12.79 -10.51
C PRO A 139 -3.06 -13.01 -11.14
N GLU A 140 -3.14 -12.88 -12.48
CA GLU A 140 -4.34 -13.17 -13.25
C GLU A 140 -4.99 -14.48 -12.78
N LEU A 141 -6.28 -14.42 -12.44
CA LEU A 141 -7.12 -15.58 -12.65
C LEU A 141 -7.16 -15.78 -14.15
N LYS A 142 -6.39 -16.75 -14.68
CA LYS A 142 -6.59 -17.25 -16.05
C LYS A 142 -8.08 -17.34 -16.31
N SER A 143 -8.62 -16.36 -17.03
CA SER A 143 -10.00 -16.42 -17.46
C SER A 143 -10.07 -17.64 -18.36
N THR A 144 -11.05 -18.50 -18.10
CA THR A 144 -11.30 -19.66 -18.95
C THR A 144 -11.90 -19.24 -20.31
N SER A 145 -12.32 -17.97 -20.44
CA SER A 145 -12.59 -17.34 -21.71
C SER A 145 -11.32 -16.72 -22.28
N ASN A 146 -11.05 -16.91 -23.57
CA ASN A 146 -9.98 -16.27 -24.34
C ASN A 146 -10.16 -14.74 -24.48
N GLU A 147 -10.83 -14.10 -23.52
CA GLU A 147 -11.11 -12.68 -23.52
C GLU A 147 -10.00 -12.02 -22.71
N GLN A 148 -9.06 -11.44 -23.44
CA GLN A 148 -7.93 -10.69 -22.91
C GLN A 148 -8.49 -9.40 -22.28
N VAL A 149 -8.80 -9.44 -20.98
CA VAL A 149 -9.16 -8.24 -20.22
C VAL A 149 -7.87 -7.48 -19.92
N GLU A 150 -7.43 -6.69 -20.89
CA GLU A 150 -6.28 -5.81 -20.74
C GLU A 150 -6.68 -4.61 -19.86
N GLY A 151 -6.13 -4.52 -18.64
CA GLY A 151 -6.08 -3.25 -17.90
C GLY A 151 -6.59 -3.25 -16.46
N ASP A 152 -7.37 -4.25 -16.04
CA ASP A 152 -8.08 -4.24 -14.75
C ASP A 152 -7.48 -5.18 -13.70
N GLU A 153 -6.15 -5.15 -13.56
CA GLU A 153 -5.44 -5.91 -12.53
C GLU A 153 -5.10 -5.02 -11.32
N ALA A 154 -5.21 -5.60 -10.11
CA ALA A 154 -4.70 -4.93 -8.92
C ALA A 154 -3.16 -4.85 -8.99
N LEU A 155 -2.62 -3.68 -8.65
CA LEU A 155 -1.19 -3.44 -8.57
C LEU A 155 -0.81 -3.07 -7.15
N TYR A 156 0.28 -3.62 -6.65
CA TYR A 156 0.81 -3.37 -5.33
C TYR A 156 2.19 -2.74 -5.44
N LYS A 157 2.37 -1.61 -4.75
CA LYS A 157 3.67 -0.96 -4.58
C LYS A 157 4.34 -1.57 -3.36
N ILE A 158 5.30 -2.47 -3.57
CA ILE A 158 6.05 -3.13 -2.49
C ILE A 158 7.40 -2.47 -2.37
N GLY A 159 7.80 -2.04 -1.17
CA GLY A 159 9.09 -1.40 -1.00
C GLY A 159 9.39 -0.93 0.40
N VAL A 160 10.37 -0.06 0.48
CA VAL A 160 10.79 0.65 1.69
C VAL A 160 10.77 2.14 1.43
N GLY A 161 10.65 2.95 2.46
CA GLY A 161 10.59 4.39 2.28
C GLY A 161 10.63 5.19 3.56
N VAL A 162 10.54 6.50 3.38
CA VAL A 162 10.44 7.50 4.44
C VAL A 162 9.29 8.43 4.10
N SER A 163 8.49 8.78 5.09
CA SER A 163 7.42 9.77 4.98
C SER A 163 7.65 10.90 5.97
N ILE A 164 7.53 12.13 5.48
CA ILE A 164 7.46 13.35 6.27
C ILE A 164 6.02 13.84 6.17
N VAL A 165 5.32 13.94 7.30
CA VAL A 165 3.93 14.39 7.34
C VAL A 165 3.85 15.68 8.15
N ALA A 166 3.55 16.78 7.49
CA ALA A 166 3.34 18.08 8.11
C ALA A 166 1.82 18.34 8.24
N LYS A 167 1.34 18.48 9.47
CA LYS A 167 -0.02 18.94 9.77
C LYS A 167 0.03 20.43 10.07
N ILE A 168 -0.61 21.22 9.22
CA ILE A 168 -0.45 22.67 9.16
C ILE A 168 -1.81 23.32 9.39
N TYR A 169 -1.85 24.33 10.25
CA TYR A 169 -2.95 25.27 10.40
C TYR A 169 -2.50 26.64 9.93
N ASN A 170 -3.19 27.19 8.93
CA ASN A 170 -2.79 28.45 8.32
C ASN A 170 -3.51 29.63 8.98
N THR A 171 -2.74 30.61 9.46
CA THR A 171 -3.25 31.88 10.02
C THR A 171 -3.36 32.97 8.94
N SER A 172 -2.67 32.77 7.82
CA SER A 172 -2.70 33.60 6.61
C SER A 172 -3.05 32.76 5.37
N ALA A 173 -3.56 33.41 4.33
CA ALA A 173 -3.80 32.79 3.03
C ALA A 173 -2.58 32.97 2.11
N GLY A 174 -2.50 32.24 1.00
CA GLY A 174 -1.48 32.45 -0.02
C GLY A 174 -0.18 31.69 0.20
N ILE A 175 -0.13 30.76 1.16
CA ILE A 175 1.05 29.92 1.39
C ILE A 175 1.06 28.84 0.31
N ASP A 176 2.21 28.68 -0.35
CA ASP A 176 2.43 27.58 -1.28
C ASP A 176 2.64 26.28 -0.49
N LEU A 177 1.71 25.34 -0.64
CA LEU A 177 1.73 24.05 0.05
C LEU A 177 2.52 22.99 -0.71
N THR A 178 2.99 23.28 -1.92
CA THR A 178 3.76 22.33 -2.75
C THR A 178 5.24 22.28 -2.36
N ASP A 179 5.70 23.27 -1.59
CA ASP A 179 7.08 23.44 -1.21
C ASP A 179 7.21 23.50 0.32
N LEU A 180 7.80 22.45 0.91
CA LEU A 180 8.05 22.39 2.36
C LEU A 180 8.94 23.55 2.87
N PRO A 181 10.00 23.98 2.16
CA PRO A 181 10.71 25.23 2.47
C PRO A 181 9.79 26.45 2.59
N SER A 182 8.85 26.66 1.67
CA SER A 182 7.86 27.74 1.76
C SER A 182 6.96 27.62 3.00
N ILE A 183 6.54 26.39 3.35
CA ILE A 183 5.81 26.12 4.59
C ILE A 183 6.66 26.44 5.83
N ALA A 184 7.95 26.08 5.82
CA ALA A 184 8.89 26.41 6.89
C ALA A 184 8.99 27.93 7.12
N ILE A 185 9.14 28.70 6.03
CA ILE A 185 9.20 30.16 6.09
C ILE A 185 7.90 30.72 6.66
N ALA A 186 6.75 30.23 6.20
CA ALA A 186 5.44 30.63 6.73
C ALA A 186 5.27 30.29 8.22
N ALA A 187 5.88 29.20 8.70
CA ALA A 187 5.89 28.86 10.12
C ALA A 187 6.74 29.85 10.93
N GLN A 188 7.88 30.28 10.39
CA GLN A 188 8.75 31.27 11.03
C GLN A 188 8.09 32.64 11.17
N THR A 189 7.30 33.05 10.17
CA THR A 189 6.56 34.33 10.17
C THR A 189 5.24 34.26 10.95
N SER A 190 4.93 33.13 11.60
CA SER A 190 3.65 32.88 12.30
C SER A 190 2.41 32.92 11.39
N GLU A 191 2.61 32.77 10.07
CA GLU A 191 1.57 32.65 9.04
C GLU A 191 1.00 31.22 8.95
N SER A 192 1.74 30.26 9.50
CA SER A 192 1.28 28.90 9.76
C SER A 192 1.81 28.37 11.09
N ARG A 193 1.15 27.34 11.62
CA ARG A 193 1.60 26.59 12.80
C ARG A 193 1.24 25.14 12.63
N GLY A 194 1.91 24.24 13.33
CA GLY A 194 1.62 22.83 13.13
C GLY A 194 2.65 21.91 13.73
N THR A 195 2.60 20.66 13.26
CA THR A 195 3.53 19.61 13.67
C THR A 195 4.02 18.86 12.46
N VAL A 196 5.26 18.35 12.53
CA VAL A 196 5.84 17.44 11.54
C VAL A 196 6.11 16.11 12.21
N SER A 197 5.65 15.02 11.62
CA SER A 197 5.98 13.65 12.00
C SER A 197 6.82 12.98 10.92
N PHE A 198 7.61 12.01 11.37
CA PHE A 198 8.54 11.25 10.53
C PHE A 198 8.27 9.77 10.67
N GLU A 199 8.11 9.11 9.54
CA GLU A 199 7.80 7.68 9.52
C GLU A 199 8.79 6.98 8.60
N ARG A 200 9.35 5.87 9.10
CA ARG A 200 10.14 4.95 8.29
C ARG A 200 9.25 3.77 7.95
N ILE A 201 9.26 3.37 6.69
CA ILE A 201 8.46 2.25 6.20
C ILE A 201 9.43 1.16 5.77
N GLY A 202 9.48 0.06 6.53
CA GLY A 202 10.32 -1.08 6.18
C GLY A 202 11.83 -0.83 6.28
N ILE A 203 12.28 0.21 6.99
CA ILE A 203 13.70 0.53 7.22
C ILE A 203 13.97 0.50 8.72
N ASN A 204 14.83 -0.41 9.16
CA ASN A 204 15.25 -0.55 10.55
C ASN A 204 16.77 -0.52 10.68
N GLY A 205 17.26 -0.29 11.90
CA GLY A 205 18.69 -0.26 12.21
C GLY A 205 19.04 0.91 13.11
N LYS A 206 20.05 0.73 13.96
CA LYS A 206 20.45 1.67 15.01
C LYS A 206 20.73 3.07 14.47
N VAL A 207 21.43 3.17 13.34
CA VAL A 207 21.77 4.46 12.71
C VAL A 207 20.50 5.13 12.16
N THR A 208 19.61 4.37 11.54
CA THR A 208 18.36 4.91 10.98
C THR A 208 17.40 5.41 12.07
N GLU A 209 17.41 4.79 13.25
CA GLU A 209 16.65 5.25 14.43
C GLU A 209 17.18 6.57 14.98
N MET A 210 18.49 6.79 14.94
CA MET A 210 19.10 8.06 15.32
C MET A 210 18.76 9.19 14.35
N VAL A 211 18.68 8.87 13.05
CA VAL A 211 18.31 9.84 12.01
C VAL A 211 16.82 10.20 12.09
N PHE A 212 15.94 9.21 12.30
CA PHE A 212 14.50 9.41 12.44
C PHE A 212 13.93 8.69 13.67
N PRO A 213 13.90 9.36 14.83
CA PRO A 213 13.44 8.75 16.07
C PRO A 213 11.91 8.55 16.17
N GLY A 214 11.16 8.69 15.07
CA GLY A 214 9.70 8.54 15.06
C GLY A 214 8.97 9.60 15.89
N LEU A 215 9.61 10.73 16.17
CA LEU A 215 9.06 11.79 17.02
C LEU A 215 8.27 12.79 16.17
N THR A 216 7.14 13.23 16.71
CA THR A 216 6.42 14.41 16.22
C THR A 216 7.07 15.65 16.83
N LYS A 217 7.39 16.64 16.01
CA LYS A 217 7.99 17.91 16.42
C LYS A 217 7.16 19.08 15.94
N ASP A 218 7.33 20.24 16.56
CA ASP A 218 6.69 21.47 16.09
C ASP A 218 7.19 21.84 14.68
N LEU A 219 6.29 22.39 13.88
CA LEU A 219 6.59 22.88 12.54
C LEU A 219 7.51 24.10 12.65
N SER A 220 8.77 23.92 12.24
CA SER A 220 9.75 24.99 12.14
C SER A 220 10.71 24.73 10.95
N PRO A 221 11.40 25.78 10.46
CA PRO A 221 12.46 25.61 9.46
C PRO A 221 13.51 24.57 9.83
N GLU A 222 13.94 24.54 11.10
CA GLU A 222 14.96 23.62 11.60
C GLU A 222 14.47 22.18 11.60
N THR A 223 13.22 21.95 12.02
CA THR A 223 12.58 20.63 11.99
C THR A 223 12.50 20.10 10.56
N LEU A 224 12.07 20.93 9.61
CA LEU A 224 11.97 20.54 8.19
C LEU A 224 13.36 20.34 7.55
N SER A 225 14.33 21.20 7.81
CA SER A 225 15.71 21.01 7.33
C SER A 225 16.31 19.70 7.85
N THR A 226 16.12 19.41 9.14
CA THR A 226 16.56 18.15 9.75
C THR A 226 15.90 16.94 9.09
N ALA A 227 14.62 17.07 8.71
CA ALA A 227 13.89 16.03 8.00
C ALA A 227 14.50 15.73 6.63
N PHE A 228 14.76 16.77 5.84
CA PHE A 228 15.34 16.66 4.51
C PHE A 228 16.73 16.02 4.55
N ASP A 229 17.58 16.50 5.45
CA ASP A 229 18.90 15.91 5.68
C ASP A 229 18.78 14.46 6.11
N GLY A 230 17.78 14.13 6.92
CA GLY A 230 17.49 12.77 7.33
C GLY A 230 17.14 11.85 6.16
N VAL A 231 16.30 12.32 5.23
CA VAL A 231 15.90 11.53 4.04
C VAL A 231 17.12 11.23 3.18
N GLN A 232 17.97 12.24 2.92
CA GLN A 232 19.20 12.05 2.16
C GLN A 232 20.17 11.10 2.86
N LYS A 233 20.31 11.22 4.19
CA LYS A 233 21.14 10.31 4.99
C LYS A 233 20.61 8.87 4.91
N ILE A 234 19.31 8.65 5.02
CA ILE A 234 18.73 7.31 4.84
C ILE A 234 19.05 6.79 3.44
N GLN A 235 18.83 7.58 2.39
CA GLN A 235 19.13 7.16 1.02
C GLN A 235 20.57 6.69 0.86
N LEU A 236 21.53 7.39 1.45
CA LEU A 236 22.94 6.99 1.44
C LEU A 236 23.18 5.71 2.26
N LEU A 237 22.64 5.65 3.48
CA LEU A 237 22.82 4.53 4.40
C LEU A 237 22.28 3.21 3.84
N LEU A 238 21.19 3.25 3.05
CA LEU A 238 20.64 2.07 2.39
C LEU A 238 21.68 1.33 1.53
N TYR A 239 22.63 2.05 0.93
CA TYR A 239 23.65 1.46 0.06
C TYR A 239 25.00 1.26 0.75
N SER A 240 25.30 2.04 1.78
CA SER A 240 26.64 2.06 2.39
C SER A 240 26.74 1.29 3.70
N ASP A 241 25.64 1.12 4.43
CA ASP A 241 25.65 0.62 5.80
C ASP A 241 25.08 -0.80 5.90
N LYS A 242 25.87 -1.70 6.49
CA LYS A 242 25.48 -3.11 6.69
C LYS A 242 24.55 -3.31 7.87
N ASP A 243 24.47 -2.35 8.80
CA ASP A 243 23.59 -2.40 9.97
C ASP A 243 22.14 -1.99 9.64
N VAL A 244 21.90 -1.52 8.42
CA VAL A 244 20.56 -1.23 7.94
C VAL A 244 19.87 -2.54 7.57
N VAL A 245 18.74 -2.80 8.22
CA VAL A 245 17.89 -3.97 7.99
C VAL A 245 16.64 -3.52 7.24
N LEU A 246 16.44 -4.06 6.04
CA LEU A 246 15.25 -3.78 5.24
C LEU A 246 14.18 -4.85 5.45
N LYS A 247 12.93 -4.39 5.55
CA LYS A 247 11.73 -5.20 5.64
C LYS A 247 10.69 -4.63 4.67
N PRO A 248 10.78 -4.96 3.37
CA PRO A 248 9.85 -4.46 2.36
C PRO A 248 8.38 -4.66 2.78
N SER A 249 7.58 -3.63 2.55
CA SER A 249 6.17 -3.56 2.96
C SER A 249 5.31 -3.05 1.81
N VAL A 250 3.99 -3.26 1.89
CA VAL A 250 3.04 -2.71 0.91
C VAL A 250 2.84 -1.21 1.17
N LEU A 251 3.47 -0.38 0.34
CA LEU A 251 3.45 1.10 0.41
C LEU A 251 2.14 1.69 -0.12
N GLY A 252 1.49 1.00 -1.04
CA GLY A 252 0.24 1.43 -1.64
C GLY A 252 -0.23 0.44 -2.69
N TYR A 253 -1.41 0.69 -3.22
CA TYR A 253 -2.03 -0.22 -4.18
C TYR A 253 -2.96 0.53 -5.15
N ARG A 254 -3.06 0.01 -6.36
CA ARG A 254 -4.09 0.33 -7.34
C ARG A 254 -5.02 -0.86 -7.41
N LEU A 255 -6.31 -0.64 -7.19
CA LEU A 255 -7.29 -1.71 -7.32
C LEU A 255 -7.96 -1.62 -8.69
N PRO A 256 -8.44 -2.76 -9.22
CA PRO A 256 -9.28 -2.74 -10.40
C PRO A 256 -10.58 -1.95 -10.16
N GLU A 257 -11.20 -1.55 -11.26
CA GLU A 257 -12.57 -1.07 -11.28
C GLU A 257 -13.49 -2.10 -10.61
N LYS A 258 -14.61 -1.65 -10.06
CA LYS A 258 -15.51 -2.57 -9.37
C LYS A 258 -16.04 -3.56 -10.41
N ALA A 259 -15.63 -4.82 -10.29
CA ALA A 259 -16.33 -5.90 -10.97
C ALA A 259 -17.77 -5.88 -10.46
N GLU A 260 -18.72 -5.62 -11.37
CA GLU A 260 -20.12 -5.81 -11.07
C GLU A 260 -20.32 -7.26 -10.66
N LEU A 261 -21.00 -7.46 -9.53
CA LEU A 261 -21.40 -8.80 -9.14
C LEU A 261 -22.50 -9.26 -10.08
N ASP A 262 -22.53 -10.56 -10.38
CA ASP A 262 -23.70 -11.19 -10.97
C ASP A 262 -24.95 -10.76 -10.17
N GLU A 263 -26.05 -10.44 -10.85
CA GLU A 263 -27.32 -10.01 -10.21
C GLU A 263 -27.81 -11.02 -9.16
N SER A 264 -27.43 -12.28 -9.28
CA SER A 264 -27.76 -13.34 -8.32
C SER A 264 -26.88 -13.33 -7.06
N ALA A 265 -25.73 -12.66 -7.08
CA ALA A 265 -24.81 -12.61 -5.95
C ALA A 265 -25.16 -11.44 -5.02
N ALA A 266 -25.22 -11.76 -3.72
CA ALA A 266 -25.42 -10.78 -2.65
C ALA A 266 -24.12 -10.12 -2.21
N GLY A 267 -22.97 -10.75 -2.48
CA GLY A 267 -21.67 -10.21 -2.13
C GLY A 267 -20.67 -11.26 -1.71
N TRP A 268 -19.52 -10.80 -1.24
CA TRP A 268 -18.44 -11.60 -0.72
C TRP A 268 -18.47 -11.62 0.81
N LEU A 269 -18.47 -12.82 1.36
CA LEU A 269 -18.43 -13.12 2.78
C LEU A 269 -17.05 -13.67 3.15
N TYR A 270 -16.42 -13.13 4.18
CA TYR A 270 -15.17 -13.68 4.69
C TYR A 270 -15.44 -14.89 5.60
N ILE A 271 -14.82 -16.02 5.29
CA ILE A 271 -14.97 -17.30 5.98
C ILE A 271 -13.60 -17.80 6.46
N GLY A 272 -13.50 -18.20 7.73
CA GLY A 272 -12.37 -18.97 8.24
C GLY A 272 -12.72 -20.46 8.30
N HIS A 273 -11.89 -21.33 7.73
CA HIS A 273 -12.03 -22.78 7.81
C HIS A 273 -10.92 -23.38 8.68
N TYR A 274 -11.15 -23.53 9.98
CA TYR A 274 -10.15 -24.05 10.90
C TYR A 274 -10.31 -25.58 11.10
N PRO A 275 -9.22 -26.36 11.10
CA PRO A 275 -9.28 -27.81 11.27
C PRO A 275 -9.68 -28.26 12.67
N ASN A 276 -9.67 -27.37 13.68
CA ASN A 276 -10.05 -27.66 15.05
C ASN A 276 -10.90 -26.52 15.67
N GLU A 277 -11.81 -26.89 16.57
CA GLU A 277 -12.74 -25.93 17.21
C GLU A 277 -12.05 -24.93 18.15
N THR A 278 -10.81 -25.23 18.57
CA THR A 278 -9.99 -24.49 19.55
C THR A 278 -9.20 -23.32 18.95
N SER A 279 -9.29 -23.05 17.65
CA SER A 279 -8.63 -21.89 17.02
C SER A 279 -9.21 -20.57 17.59
N LEU A 280 -8.33 -19.75 18.19
CA LEU A 280 -8.64 -18.53 18.95
C LEU A 280 -9.17 -17.35 18.11
N LEU A 281 -9.32 -17.50 16.79
CA LEU A 281 -10.06 -16.53 15.98
C LEU A 281 -11.55 -16.75 16.29
N SER A 282 -12.05 -15.85 17.13
CA SER A 282 -13.37 -15.74 17.73
C SER A 282 -14.51 -16.15 16.78
N GLY A 283 -15.64 -16.58 17.34
CA GLY A 283 -16.80 -17.16 16.62
C GLY A 283 -17.36 -16.35 15.43
N PHE A 284 -16.83 -15.16 15.18
CA PHE A 284 -17.23 -14.23 14.13
C PHE A 284 -16.94 -14.67 12.69
N HIS A 285 -16.19 -15.74 12.46
CA HIS A 285 -15.96 -16.24 11.09
C HIS A 285 -16.32 -17.71 10.90
N LYS A 286 -16.98 -18.30 11.91
CA LYS A 286 -17.42 -19.69 11.88
C LYS A 286 -18.73 -19.80 11.13
N ILE A 287 -18.75 -20.70 10.16
CA ILE A 287 -19.93 -21.09 9.44
C ILE A 287 -20.14 -22.57 9.70
N SER A 288 -21.35 -22.96 10.11
CA SER A 288 -21.77 -24.35 10.16
C SER A 288 -22.50 -24.70 8.86
N ALA A 289 -22.05 -25.75 8.18
CA ALA A 289 -22.88 -26.32 7.13
C ALA A 289 -24.06 -27.02 7.79
N ILE A 290 -25.22 -26.96 7.13
CA ILE A 290 -26.48 -27.50 7.68
C ILE A 290 -26.39 -29.04 7.86
N ASN A 291 -25.47 -29.71 7.15
CA ASN A 291 -25.28 -31.16 7.16
C ASN A 291 -23.80 -31.58 7.33
N GLY A 292 -23.19 -31.33 8.50
CA GLY A 292 -21.84 -31.81 8.87
C GLY A 292 -20.72 -30.77 8.71
N SER A 293 -19.46 -31.23 8.80
CA SER A 293 -18.25 -30.41 8.60
C SER A 293 -17.64 -30.70 7.21
N PRO A 294 -18.21 -30.16 6.11
CA PRO A 294 -17.72 -30.42 4.76
C PRO A 294 -16.29 -29.92 4.61
N LYS A 295 -15.52 -30.57 3.74
CA LYS A 295 -14.22 -30.04 3.31
C LYS A 295 -14.45 -28.70 2.61
N ILE A 296 -13.46 -27.80 2.66
CA ILE A 296 -13.58 -26.49 1.99
C ILE A 296 -13.97 -26.60 0.50
N SER A 297 -13.45 -27.59 -0.21
CA SER A 297 -13.76 -27.84 -1.62
C SER A 297 -15.23 -28.24 -1.86
N GLU A 298 -15.93 -28.67 -0.82
CA GLU A 298 -17.33 -29.13 -0.89
C GLU A 298 -18.32 -28.02 -0.50
N LEU A 299 -17.83 -26.84 -0.09
CA LEU A 299 -18.67 -25.71 0.29
C LEU A 299 -19.29 -24.99 -0.91
N VAL A 300 -18.65 -25.04 -2.08
CA VAL A 300 -19.25 -24.50 -3.33
C VAL A 300 -20.58 -25.22 -3.57
N ASP A 301 -21.60 -24.44 -3.93
CA ASP A 301 -23.00 -24.83 -4.08
C ASP A 301 -23.75 -25.24 -2.80
N LYS A 302 -23.13 -25.15 -1.62
CA LYS A 302 -23.81 -25.45 -0.35
C LYS A 302 -24.48 -24.22 0.24
N VAL A 303 -25.57 -24.49 0.96
CA VAL A 303 -26.23 -23.51 1.82
C VAL A 303 -25.53 -23.48 3.17
N VAL A 304 -25.10 -22.30 3.55
CA VAL A 304 -24.47 -21.99 4.82
C VAL A 304 -25.38 -21.08 5.64
N LYS A 305 -25.45 -21.33 6.95
CA LYS A 305 -26.25 -20.51 7.86
C LYS A 305 -25.34 -19.54 8.60
N VAL A 306 -25.67 -18.26 8.52
CA VAL A 306 -24.96 -17.22 9.26
C VAL A 306 -25.41 -17.25 10.72
N THR A 307 -24.47 -17.38 11.67
CA THR A 307 -24.77 -17.51 13.10
C THR A 307 -25.03 -16.18 13.80
N GLU A 308 -24.50 -15.09 13.25
CA GLU A 308 -24.58 -13.73 13.79
C GLU A 308 -24.58 -12.72 12.64
N GLN A 309 -24.90 -11.46 12.90
CA GLN A 309 -24.92 -10.45 11.84
C GLN A 309 -23.55 -10.34 11.15
N LYS A 310 -23.55 -10.32 9.82
CA LYS A 310 -22.35 -10.20 8.98
C LYS A 310 -22.46 -9.00 8.05
N SER A 311 -21.32 -8.56 7.55
CA SER A 311 -21.25 -7.61 6.44
C SER A 311 -20.79 -8.35 5.20
N LEU A 312 -21.50 -8.15 4.10
CA LEU A 312 -21.07 -8.56 2.78
C LEU A 312 -20.34 -7.40 2.09
N ARG A 313 -19.34 -7.77 1.30
CA ARG A 313 -18.69 -6.86 0.35
C ARG A 313 -19.36 -6.99 -0.99
N VAL A 314 -19.74 -5.87 -1.61
CA VAL A 314 -20.23 -5.90 -3.00
C VAL A 314 -19.08 -5.89 -4.01
N ASP A 315 -17.85 -5.65 -3.56
CA ASP A 315 -16.67 -5.73 -4.41
C ASP A 315 -15.96 -7.08 -4.19
N LYS A 316 -15.38 -7.62 -5.26
CA LYS A 316 -14.49 -8.77 -5.17
C LYS A 316 -13.37 -8.43 -4.19
N PRO A 317 -13.15 -9.22 -3.13
CA PRO A 317 -12.17 -8.94 -2.10
C PRO A 317 -10.78 -8.98 -2.71
N ARG A 318 -9.99 -7.98 -2.33
CA ARG A 318 -8.75 -7.61 -3.00
C ARG A 318 -7.60 -7.80 -2.03
N PHE A 319 -6.42 -8.13 -2.55
CA PHE A 319 -5.21 -8.12 -1.73
C PHE A 319 -4.90 -6.67 -1.28
N PRO A 320 -4.26 -6.48 -0.11
CA PRO A 320 -4.12 -7.48 0.93
C PRO A 320 -5.51 -7.82 1.49
N SER A 321 -5.73 -9.10 1.82
CA SER A 321 -7.02 -9.72 2.17
C SER A 321 -7.77 -9.05 3.34
N TYR A 322 -7.11 -8.09 4.00
CA TYR A 322 -7.57 -7.30 5.14
C TYR A 322 -7.90 -5.85 4.78
N SER A 323 -7.88 -5.46 3.50
CA SER A 323 -8.30 -4.12 3.07
C SER A 323 -9.69 -3.82 3.61
N ILE A 324 -9.79 -2.70 4.35
CA ILE A 324 -10.95 -2.30 5.14
C ILE A 324 -12.20 -2.42 4.27
N PRO A 325 -13.21 -3.21 4.67
CA PRO A 325 -14.42 -3.36 3.88
C PRO A 325 -15.09 -2.00 3.75
N ALA A 326 -15.40 -1.59 2.53
CA ALA A 326 -16.59 -0.78 2.32
C ALA A 326 -17.77 -1.73 2.62
N ALA A 327 -18.16 -1.82 3.89
CA ALA A 327 -19.34 -2.58 4.27
C ALA A 327 -20.55 -1.92 3.59
N ILE A 328 -21.13 -2.59 2.61
CA ILE A 328 -22.20 -2.02 1.79
C ILE A 328 -23.53 -2.68 2.09
N GLU A 329 -23.52 -3.95 2.54
CA GLU A 329 -24.74 -4.65 2.90
C GLU A 329 -24.56 -5.50 4.16
N SER A 330 -25.49 -5.38 5.11
CA SER A 330 -25.48 -6.20 6.31
C SER A 330 -26.49 -7.35 6.17
N VAL A 331 -26.04 -8.54 6.56
CA VAL A 331 -26.83 -9.77 6.57
C VAL A 331 -27.16 -10.13 8.02
N PRO A 332 -28.45 -10.30 8.38
CA PRO A 332 -28.83 -10.63 9.75
C PRO A 332 -28.41 -12.05 10.13
N ALA A 333 -28.36 -12.30 11.45
CA ALA A 333 -28.20 -13.65 11.98
C ALA A 333 -29.32 -14.58 11.48
N ASN A 334 -29.00 -15.87 11.31
CA ASN A 334 -29.86 -16.93 10.75
C ASN A 334 -30.19 -16.83 9.25
N CYS A 335 -29.66 -15.84 8.52
CA CYS A 335 -29.74 -15.84 7.06
C CYS A 335 -29.06 -17.09 6.49
N GLU A 336 -29.72 -17.71 5.52
CA GLU A 336 -29.19 -18.82 4.74
C GLU A 336 -28.62 -18.27 3.43
N LEU A 337 -27.33 -18.53 3.19
CA LEU A 337 -26.60 -18.07 2.03
C LEU A 337 -26.13 -19.28 1.21
N LYS A 338 -26.21 -19.23 -0.12
CA LYS A 338 -25.59 -20.25 -0.98
C LYS A 338 -24.20 -19.77 -1.38
N VAL A 339 -23.18 -20.60 -1.19
CA VAL A 339 -21.80 -20.29 -1.63
C VAL A 339 -21.70 -20.58 -3.12
N LEU A 340 -21.39 -19.55 -3.91
CA LEU A 340 -21.25 -19.60 -5.36
C LEU A 340 -19.80 -19.85 -5.78
N GLU A 341 -18.85 -19.18 -5.12
CA GLU A 341 -17.42 -19.26 -5.42
C GLU A 341 -16.62 -19.19 -4.11
N LEU A 342 -15.43 -19.80 -4.09
CA LEU A 342 -14.48 -19.69 -2.98
C LEU A 342 -13.10 -19.28 -3.47
N ASN A 343 -12.58 -18.20 -2.90
CA ASN A 343 -11.24 -17.70 -3.14
C ASN A 343 -10.41 -17.81 -1.87
N SER A 344 -9.35 -18.62 -1.91
CA SER A 344 -8.38 -18.74 -0.83
C SER A 344 -7.60 -17.44 -0.65
N VAL A 345 -7.50 -16.97 0.58
CA VAL A 345 -6.72 -15.78 0.96
C VAL A 345 -5.66 -16.07 2.03
N GLY A 346 -5.29 -17.33 2.18
CA GLY A 346 -4.19 -17.77 3.06
C GLY A 346 -4.56 -19.00 3.89
N LEU A 347 -3.67 -19.34 4.84
CA LEU A 347 -3.78 -20.49 5.74
C LEU A 347 -5.17 -20.55 6.41
N SER A 348 -6.09 -21.32 5.81
CA SER A 348 -7.45 -21.53 6.32
C SER A 348 -8.43 -20.35 6.21
N LYS A 349 -8.17 -19.38 5.33
CA LYS A 349 -9.02 -18.18 5.18
C LYS A 349 -9.51 -18.07 3.74
N TYR A 350 -10.78 -17.76 3.57
CA TYR A 350 -11.44 -17.73 2.28
C TYR A 350 -12.39 -16.55 2.18
N TRP A 351 -12.55 -16.00 0.98
CA TRP A 351 -13.71 -15.22 0.63
C TRP A 351 -14.67 -16.09 -0.18
N ALA A 352 -15.92 -16.13 0.25
CA ALA A 352 -17.00 -16.78 -0.46
C ALA A 352 -17.87 -15.76 -1.18
N LEU A 353 -18.03 -15.89 -2.48
CA LEU A 353 -19.14 -15.23 -3.17
C LEU A 353 -20.41 -15.96 -2.74
N VAL A 354 -21.41 -15.21 -2.27
CA VAL A 354 -22.64 -15.78 -1.73
C VAL A 354 -23.87 -15.15 -2.37
N SER A 355 -24.95 -15.92 -2.48
CA SER A 355 -26.29 -15.43 -2.77
C SER A 355 -27.22 -15.62 -1.57
N LYS A 356 -28.24 -14.75 -1.42
CA LYS A 356 -29.28 -14.91 -0.39
C LYS A 356 -30.23 -16.04 -0.77
N VAL A 357 -30.60 -16.87 0.20
CA VAL A 357 -31.56 -17.98 0.01
C VAL A 357 -32.82 -17.74 0.82
N ARG A 358 -32.72 -17.64 2.15
CA ARG A 358 -33.86 -17.48 3.07
C ARG A 358 -33.45 -16.68 4.32
N ASN A 359 -34.43 -15.99 4.91
CA ASN A 359 -34.28 -15.27 6.19
C ASN A 359 -33.19 -14.16 6.17
N CYS A 360 -32.98 -13.51 5.04
CA CYS A 360 -31.91 -12.52 4.85
C CYS A 360 -32.39 -11.07 4.85
N ASP A 361 -33.71 -10.85 4.88
CA ASP A 361 -34.28 -9.51 4.96
C ASP A 361 -34.26 -9.03 6.41
N THR A 362 -33.72 -7.84 6.64
CA THR A 362 -33.83 -7.15 7.92
C THR A 362 -35.30 -6.75 8.12
N LYS A 363 -35.94 -7.32 9.15
CA LYS A 363 -37.30 -6.94 9.55
C LYS A 363 -37.40 -5.50 10.00
#